data_AF-A0A4Z2BG02-F1
#
_entry.id   AF-A0A4Z2BG02-F1
#
_cell.length_a   1.000
_cell.length_b   1.000
_cell.length_c   1.000
_cell.angle_alpha   90.00
_cell.angle_beta   90.00
_cell.angle_gamma   90.00
#
_symmetry.space_group_name_H-M   'P 1'
#
loop_
_entity.id
_entity.type
_entity.pdbx_description
1 polymer ?
#
loop_
_entity_poly.entity_id
_entity_poly.type
_entity_poly.pdbx_seq_one_letter_code
_entity_poly.pdbx_strand_id
1 'polypeptide(L)'
;MTDTLLPNGIKDSGGERNYFRKGCNPFAQTGRSKLQNKRASLNQQIIKQMRIRAGAENLLKATSNNKVKEMVLLELSYVNSNLQLLMGQLEGLNSSVDVYQNTQDTANIPLIALGLKET
;
A
#
# COMPACT_ATOMS: atom_id res chain seq x y z
N MET A 1 -47.88 6.65 -1.98
CA MET A 1 -46.93 7.36 -2.85
C MET A 1 -45.61 6.63 -2.71
N THR A 2 -45.02 5.93 -3.66
CA THR A 2 -45.26 5.68 -5.09
C THR A 2 -44.56 4.36 -5.39
N ASP A 3 -45.20 3.53 -6.21
CA ASP A 3 -44.67 2.27 -6.74
C ASP A 3 -43.27 2.44 -7.35
N THR A 4 -42.34 1.54 -7.01
CA THR A 4 -41.15 1.29 -7.83
C THR A 4 -41.26 -0.09 -8.42
N LEU A 5 -41.66 -0.07 -9.69
CA LEU A 5 -41.79 -1.17 -10.63
C LEU A 5 -40.50 -2.01 -10.68
N LEU A 6 -40.62 -3.32 -10.45
CA LEU A 6 -39.62 -4.31 -10.81
C LEU A 6 -39.66 -4.51 -12.34
N PRO A 7 -38.57 -4.27 -13.09
CA PRO A 7 -38.49 -4.76 -14.45
C PRO A 7 -38.10 -6.23 -14.44
N ASN A 8 -39.08 -7.03 -14.86
CA ASN A 8 -39.00 -8.34 -15.51
C ASN A 8 -37.61 -8.85 -15.91
N GLY A 9 -37.32 -10.06 -15.42
CA GLY A 9 -37.02 -11.23 -16.25
C GLY A 9 -35.82 -11.15 -17.19
N ILE A 10 -34.62 -11.42 -16.65
CA ILE A 10 -33.53 -11.99 -17.45
C ILE A 10 -33.65 -13.50 -17.35
N LYS A 11 -34.00 -14.12 -18.49
CA LYS A 11 -34.12 -15.58 -18.65
C LYS A 11 -32.81 -16.25 -18.26
N ASP A 12 -32.91 -17.18 -17.31
CA ASP A 12 -31.84 -18.15 -17.01
C ASP A 12 -31.61 -19.00 -18.26
N SER A 13 -30.56 -18.66 -19.01
CA SER A 13 -30.10 -19.42 -20.17
C SER A 13 -28.74 -19.98 -19.80
N GLY A 14 -28.74 -21.27 -19.51
CA GLY A 14 -27.61 -22.04 -19.05
C GLY A 14 -26.34 -21.82 -19.88
N GLY A 15 -25.23 -21.73 -19.15
CA GLY A 15 -23.90 -21.48 -19.68
C GLY A 15 -22.94 -21.23 -18.53
N GLU A 16 -22.65 -22.30 -17.79
CA GLU A 16 -21.65 -22.31 -16.72
C GLU A 16 -20.33 -21.69 -17.21
N ARG A 17 -19.97 -20.58 -16.58
CA ARG A 17 -18.63 -20.22 -16.06
C ARG A 17 -18.70 -18.73 -15.71
N ASN A 18 -19.21 -18.46 -14.51
CA ASN A 18 -19.20 -17.13 -13.92
C ASN A 18 -17.75 -16.71 -13.64
N TYR A 19 -17.07 -16.13 -14.62
CA TYR A 19 -15.79 -15.43 -14.43
C TYR A 19 -15.96 -14.04 -13.81
N PHE A 20 -17.15 -13.72 -13.29
CA PHE A 20 -17.31 -12.60 -12.39
C PHE A 20 -16.56 -12.94 -11.10
N ARG A 21 -15.24 -12.70 -11.13
CA ARG A 21 -14.39 -12.57 -9.95
C ARG A 21 -15.19 -11.75 -8.96
N LYS A 22 -15.71 -12.41 -7.93
CA LYS A 22 -16.33 -11.76 -6.77
C LYS A 22 -15.34 -10.71 -6.32
N GLY A 23 -15.60 -9.45 -6.63
CA GLY A 23 -14.80 -8.34 -6.12
C GLY A 23 -14.76 -8.49 -4.61
N CYS A 24 -13.57 -8.33 -4.00
CA CYS A 24 -13.48 -8.28 -2.55
C CYS A 24 -14.46 -7.20 -2.07
N ASN A 25 -15.42 -7.57 -1.22
CA ASN A 25 -16.27 -6.60 -0.54
C ASN A 25 -15.33 -5.56 0.11
N PRO A 26 -15.45 -4.26 -0.22
CA PRO A 26 -14.58 -3.22 0.32
C PRO A 26 -14.67 -3.10 1.84
N PHE A 27 -15.76 -3.61 2.44
CA PHE A 27 -15.97 -3.70 3.88
C PHE A 27 -15.57 -5.06 4.48
N ALA A 28 -15.27 -6.07 3.66
CA ALA A 28 -14.78 -7.35 4.18
C ALA A 28 -13.32 -7.20 4.58
N GLN A 29 -13.08 -7.22 5.89
CA GLN A 29 -11.75 -7.18 6.49
C GLN A 29 -11.05 -8.54 6.33
N THR A 30 -10.79 -8.95 5.09
CA THR A 30 -10.05 -10.17 4.76
C THR A 30 -8.63 -10.11 5.35
N GLY A 31 -8.01 -11.27 5.60
CA GLY A 31 -6.62 -11.32 6.07
C GLY A 31 -5.68 -10.48 5.19
N ARG A 32 -5.93 -10.48 3.87
CA ARG A 32 -5.21 -9.68 2.88
C ARG A 32 -5.38 -8.17 3.07
N SER A 33 -6.61 -7.66 3.28
CA SER A 33 -6.82 -6.21 3.47
C SER A 33 -6.22 -5.71 4.78
N LYS A 34 -6.23 -6.52 5.84
CA LYS A 34 -5.53 -6.22 7.11
C LYS A 34 -4.02 -6.05 6.92
N LEU A 35 -3.39 -7.00 6.21
CA LEU A 35 -1.95 -6.93 5.93
C LEU A 35 -1.58 -5.76 5.02
N GLN A 36 -2.39 -5.47 4.00
CA GLN A 36 -2.22 -4.29 3.15
C GLN A 36 -2.32 -2.97 3.93
N ASN A 37 -3.30 -2.83 4.83
CA ASN A 37 -3.43 -1.63 5.67
C ASN A 37 -2.20 -1.46 6.58
N LYS A 38 -1.70 -2.55 7.15
CA LYS A 38 -0.47 -2.54 7.95
C LYS A 38 0.75 -2.15 7.10
N ARG A 39 0.84 -2.64 5.87
CA ARG A 39 1.91 -2.31 4.91
C ARG A 39 1.91 -0.84 4.56
N ALA A 40 0.73 -0.29 4.25
CA ALA A 40 0.56 1.12 3.95
C ALA A 40 0.99 2.00 5.13
N SER A 41 0.59 1.64 6.36
CA SER A 41 1.01 2.35 7.58
C SER A 41 2.52 2.29 7.81
N LEU A 42 3.17 1.13 7.63
CA LEU A 42 4.62 1.01 7.74
C LEU A 42 5.35 1.86 6.69
N ASN A 43 4.89 1.86 5.44
CA ASN A 43 5.47 2.71 4.40
C ASN A 43 5.37 4.20 4.72
N GLN A 44 4.23 4.66 5.26
CA GLN A 44 4.07 6.04 5.71
C GLN A 44 5.07 6.39 6.82
N GLN A 45 5.30 5.48 7.76
CA GLN A 45 6.28 5.66 8.83
C GLN A 45 7.72 5.72 8.29
N ILE A 46 8.08 4.84 7.35
CA ILE A 46 9.40 4.86 6.70
C ILE A 46 9.62 6.19 5.97
N ILE A 47 8.65 6.64 5.17
CA ILE A 47 8.74 7.92 4.46
C ILE A 47 8.91 9.08 5.45
N LYS A 48 8.17 9.06 6.56
CA LYS A 48 8.30 10.06 7.63
C LYS A 48 9.71 10.07 8.21
N GLN A 49 10.25 8.90 8.59
CA GLN A 49 11.60 8.79 9.16
C GLN A 49 12.68 9.22 8.16
N MET A 50 12.54 8.84 6.88
CA MET A 50 13.43 9.28 5.80
C MET A 50 13.45 10.82 5.67
N ARG A 51 12.29 11.47 5.78
CA ARG A 51 12.19 12.93 5.74
C ARG A 51 12.86 13.58 6.96
N ILE A 52 12.65 13.03 8.16
CA ILE A 52 13.29 13.53 9.38
C ILE A 52 14.81 13.42 9.27
N ARG A 53 15.30 12.26 8.80
CA ARG A 53 16.73 12.03 8.56
C ARG A 53 17.31 13.07 7.62
N ALA A 54 16.68 13.31 6.46
CA ALA A 54 17.13 14.32 5.52
C ALA A 54 17.14 15.73 6.14
N GLY A 55 16.14 16.07 6.96
CA GLY A 55 16.09 17.33 7.70
C GLY A 55 17.25 17.47 8.69
N ALA A 56 17.55 16.41 9.45
CA ALA A 56 18.65 16.38 10.40
C ALA A 56 20.02 16.46 9.70
N GLU A 57 20.22 15.74 8.59
CA GLU A 57 21.44 15.83 7.76
C GLU A 57 21.64 17.26 7.20
N ASN A 58 20.57 17.92 6.79
CA ASN A 58 20.63 19.31 6.32
C ASN A 58 20.99 20.27 7.47
N LEU A 59 20.41 20.10 8.65
CA LEU A 59 20.73 20.90 9.82
C LEU A 59 22.21 20.73 10.23
N LEU A 60 22.72 19.50 10.20
CA LEU A 60 24.12 19.20 10.51
C LEU A 60 25.10 19.94 9.58
N LYS A 61 24.74 20.04 8.29
CA LYS A 61 25.52 20.78 7.28
C LYS A 61 25.43 22.30 7.47
N ALA A 62 24.26 22.81 7.84
CA ALA A 62 24.01 24.25 7.96
C ALA A 62 24.53 24.84 9.28
N THR A 63 24.62 24.05 10.35
CA THR A 63 25.00 24.55 11.67
C THR A 63 26.51 24.63 11.88
N SER A 64 26.98 25.74 12.47
CA SER A 64 28.36 25.92 12.95
C SER A 64 28.52 25.65 14.45
N ASN A 65 27.40 25.51 15.18
CA ASN A 65 27.41 25.30 16.64
C ASN A 65 27.67 23.83 17.00
N ASN A 66 28.75 23.58 17.74
CA ASN A 66 29.18 22.22 18.07
C ASN A 66 28.18 21.45 18.94
N LYS A 67 27.49 22.12 19.87
CA LYS A 67 26.47 21.47 20.72
C LYS A 67 25.28 20.98 19.90
N VAL A 68 24.87 21.78 18.91
CA VAL A 68 23.79 21.40 17.98
C VAL A 68 24.24 20.23 17.10
N LYS A 69 25.50 20.21 16.65
CA LYS A 69 26.04 19.07 15.88
C LYS A 69 25.97 17.76 16.68
N GLU A 70 26.44 17.76 17.93
CA GLU A 70 26.39 16.57 18.79
C GLU A 70 24.97 16.06 18.99
N MET A 71 24.02 16.95 19.26
CA MET A 71 22.60 16.59 19.40
C MET A 71 22.03 16.01 18.11
N VAL A 72 22.33 16.63 16.96
CA VAL A 72 21.85 16.15 15.65
C VAL A 72 22.45 14.79 15.29
N LEU A 73 23.71 14.54 15.63
CA LEU A 73 24.35 13.24 15.43
C LEU A 73 23.68 12.13 16.25
N LEU A 74 23.32 12.42 17.51
CA LEU A 74 22.57 11.48 18.34
C LEU A 74 21.18 11.19 17.74
N GLU A 75 20.46 12.24 17.32
CA GLU A 75 19.14 12.10 16.71
C GLU A 75 19.22 11.31 15.38
N LEU A 76 20.25 11.55 14.57
CA LEU A 76 20.49 10.78 13.35
C LEU A 76 20.68 9.29 13.63
N SER A 77 21.42 8.94 14.69
CA SER A 77 21.59 7.54 15.11
C SER A 77 20.26 6.90 15.50
N TYR A 78 19.43 7.64 16.24
CA TYR A 78 18.08 7.20 16.63
C TYR A 78 17.18 6.96 15.41
N VAL A 79 17.12 7.94 14.50
CA VAL A 79 16.31 7.86 13.27
C VAL A 79 16.79 6.71 12.37
N ASN A 80 18.10 6.49 12.26
CA ASN A 80 18.66 5.37 11.50
C ASN A 80 18.28 4.01 12.10
N SER A 81 18.32 3.88 13.43
CA SER A 81 17.91 2.66 14.13
C SER A 81 16.41 2.37 13.92
N ASN A 82 15.58 3.41 13.97
CA ASN A 82 14.15 3.31 13.68
C ASN A 82 13.87 2.91 12.23
N LEU A 83 14.62 3.46 11.27
CA LEU A 83 14.50 3.06 9.86
C LEU A 83 14.81 1.59 9.67
N GLN A 84 15.90 1.08 10.27
CA GLN A 84 16.26 -0.34 10.19
C GLN A 84 15.16 -1.23 10.75
N LEU A 85 14.59 -0.87 11.91
CA LEU A 85 13.47 -1.59 12.50
C LEU A 85 12.24 -1.61 11.58
N LEU A 86 11.82 -0.45 11.07
CA LEU A 86 10.65 -0.34 10.20
C LEU A 86 10.83 -1.09 8.88
N MET A 87 12.04 -1.06 8.29
CA MET A 87 12.36 -1.81 7.09
C MET A 87 12.30 -3.33 7.35
N GLY A 88 12.85 -3.81 8.47
CA GLY A 88 12.75 -5.23 8.85
C GLY A 88 11.30 -5.67 9.10
N GLN A 89 10.48 -4.81 9.72
CA GLN A 89 9.04 -5.08 9.89
C GLN A 89 8.29 -5.14 8.55
N LEU A 90 8.65 -4.27 7.60
CA LEU A 90 8.07 -4.26 6.26
C LEU A 90 8.46 -5.53 5.48
N GLU A 91 9.71 -5.97 5.59
CA GLU A 91 10.19 -7.22 4.99
C GLU A 91 9.44 -8.43 5.54
N GLY A 92 9.35 -8.56 6.86
CA GLY A 92 8.59 -9.64 7.50
C GLY A 92 7.10 -9.60 7.11
N LEU A 93 6.52 -8.41 6.94
CA LEU A 93 5.16 -8.26 6.47
C LEU A 93 5.00 -8.68 5.00
N ASN A 94 5.93 -8.32 4.13
CA ASN A 94 5.89 -8.73 2.72
C ASN A 94 5.90 -10.26 2.58
N SER A 95 6.75 -10.95 3.35
CA SER A 95 6.78 -12.41 3.41
C SER A 95 5.41 -13.02 3.78
N SER A 96 4.67 -12.39 4.71
CA SER A 96 3.33 -12.85 5.10
C SER A 96 2.23 -12.59 4.06
N VAL A 97 2.43 -11.62 3.16
CA VAL A 97 1.47 -11.27 2.10
C VAL A 97 1.61 -12.19 0.89
N ASP A 98 2.79 -12.78 0.67
CA ASP A 98 3.09 -13.64 -0.48
C ASP A 98 2.18 -14.87 -0.56
N VAL A 99 1.76 -15.43 0.58
CA VAL A 99 0.80 -16.56 0.65
C VAL A 99 -0.58 -16.19 0.10
N TYR A 100 -0.93 -14.91 0.08
CA TYR A 100 -2.19 -14.41 -0.47
C TYR A 100 -2.07 -13.96 -1.93
N GLN A 101 -0.87 -13.98 -2.52
CA GLN A 101 -0.66 -13.67 -3.93
C GLN A 101 -0.93 -14.94 -4.75
N ASN A 102 -2.04 -14.96 -5.50
CA ASN A 102 -2.21 -15.96 -6.56
C ASN A 102 -1.22 -15.63 -7.68
N THR A 103 -0.07 -16.33 -7.71
CA THR A 103 0.90 -16.28 -8.80
C THR A 103 0.39 -16.89 -10.10
N GLN A 104 -0.77 -17.57 -10.07
CA GLN A 104 -1.31 -18.35 -11.19
C GLN A 104 -2.22 -17.59 -12.17
N ASP A 105 -2.52 -16.30 -11.98
CA ASP A 105 -3.46 -15.56 -12.85
C ASP A 105 -2.87 -14.25 -13.45
N THR A 106 -1.60 -14.25 -13.85
CA THR A 106 -1.12 -13.29 -14.87
C THR A 106 -1.28 -13.85 -16.29
N ALA A 107 -1.66 -15.12 -16.42
CA ALA A 107 -2.11 -15.68 -17.69
C ALA A 107 -3.47 -15.08 -18.06
N ASN A 108 -3.50 -14.29 -19.13
CA ASN A 108 -4.70 -13.84 -19.85
C ASN A 108 -5.52 -12.69 -19.25
N ILE A 109 -4.91 -11.67 -18.64
CA ILE A 109 -5.60 -10.38 -18.50
C ILE A 109 -5.42 -9.61 -19.82
N PRO A 110 -6.48 -9.41 -20.62
CA PRO A 110 -6.35 -8.64 -21.86
C PRO A 110 -5.98 -7.20 -21.53
N LEU A 111 -4.84 -6.75 -22.05
CA LEU A 111 -4.39 -5.37 -21.94
C LEU A 111 -5.29 -4.47 -22.81
N ILE A 112 -6.05 -3.58 -22.19
CA ILE A 112 -6.82 -2.54 -22.91
C ILE A 112 -5.94 -1.30 -22.98
N ALA A 113 -5.57 -0.88 -24.20
CA ALA A 113 -4.84 0.36 -24.41
C ALA A 113 -5.74 1.56 -24.02
N LEU A 114 -5.39 2.25 -22.94
CA LEU A 114 -5.98 3.54 -22.61
C LEU A 114 -5.33 4.58 -23.54
N GLY A 115 -5.95 4.81 -24.70
CA GLY A 115 -5.54 5.88 -25.60
C GLY A 115 -5.68 7.22 -24.87
N LEU A 116 -4.56 7.82 -24.48
CA LEU A 116 -4.51 9.22 -24.08
C LEU A 116 -4.77 10.03 -25.35
N LYS A 117 -5.99 10.58 -25.50
CA LYS A 117 -6.26 11.53 -26.57
C LYS A 117 -5.48 12.80 -26.25
N GLU A 118 -4.57 13.19 -27.14
CA GLU A 118 -3.83 14.45 -27.03
C GLU A 118 -4.83 15.60 -26.87
N THR A 119 -4.71 16.35 -25.78
CA THR A 119 -5.39 17.62 -25.54
C THR A 119 -4.36 18.73 -25.56
#